data_AF-A0A931WVK4-F1
#
_entry.id   AF-A0A931WVK4-F1
#
_cell.length_a   1.000
_cell.length_b   1.000
_cell.length_c   1.000
_cell.angle_alpha   90.00
_cell.angle_beta   90.00
_cell.angle_gamma   90.00
#
_symmetry.space_group_name_H-M   'P 1'
#
loop_
_entity.id
_entity.type
_entity.pdbx_description
1 polymer ?
#
loop_
_entity_poly.entity_id
_entity_poly.type
_entity_poly.pdbx_seq_one_letter_code
_entity_poly.pdbx_strand_id
1 'polypeptide(L)' 'MARTAPGKSFIGERYLAALRHRDFRYMWLASLAAQSAAWALIVARGWLVYEETHSSAWVGVVTFAAMIPLVF' A
#
# COMPACT_ATOMS: atom_id res chain seq x y z
N MET A 1 32.64 -39.89 -3.27
CA MET A 1 31.25 -39.88 -3.78
C MET A 1 30.52 -38.70 -3.14
N ALA A 2 30.51 -37.55 -3.81
CA ALA A 2 29.94 -36.30 -3.30
C ALA A 2 28.46 -36.19 -3.68
N ARG A 3 27.57 -36.11 -2.68
CA ARG A 3 26.13 -35.86 -2.89
C ARG A 3 25.87 -34.37 -2.69
N THR A 4 25.82 -33.62 -3.78
CA THR A 4 25.37 -32.22 -3.77
C THR A 4 23.85 -32.18 -3.57
N ALA A 5 23.40 -31.71 -2.41
CA ALA A 5 21.98 -31.43 -2.18
C ALA A 5 21.59 -30.14 -2.93
N PRO A 6 20.44 -30.09 -3.62
CA PRO A 6 20.02 -28.89 -4.31
C PRO A 6 19.68 -27.80 -3.28
N GLY A 7 20.28 -26.62 -3.45
CA GLY A 7 19.95 -25.41 -2.71
C GLY A 7 18.53 -24.97 -3.05
N LYS A 8 17.54 -25.52 -2.35
CA LYS A 8 16.16 -25.05 -2.40
C LYS A 8 16.15 -23.66 -1.79
N SER A 9 15.63 -22.67 -2.50
CA SER A 9 15.44 -21.31 -2.00
C SER A 9 14.58 -21.33 -0.73
N PHE A 10 15.24 -21.46 0.42
CA PHE A 10 14.63 -21.58 1.75
C PHE A 10 13.74 -20.37 2.10
N ILE A 11 13.98 -19.25 1.41
CA ILE A 11 13.29 -17.99 1.60
C ILE A 11 11.94 -18.03 0.85
N GLY A 12 11.93 -18.36 -0.44
CA GLY A 12 10.71 -18.28 -1.27
C GLY A 12 9.58 -19.21 -0.83
N GLU A 13 9.93 -20.44 -0.40
CA GLU A 13 8.94 -21.43 0.05
C GLU A 13 8.26 -21.04 1.36
N ARG A 14 8.99 -20.40 2.30
CA ARG A 14 8.41 -19.99 3.60
C ARG A 14 7.49 -18.78 3.49
N TYR A 15 7.86 -17.76 2.71
CA TYR A 15 7.03 -16.55 2.59
C TYR A 15 5.75 -16.79 1.78
N LEU A 16 5.83 -17.60 0.72
CA LEU A 16 4.67 -17.94 -0.10
C LEU A 16 3.81 -19.07 0.52
N ALA A 17 4.31 -19.80 1.53
CA ALA A 17 3.53 -20.81 2.24
C ALA A 17 2.28 -20.24 2.94
N ALA A 18 2.36 -19.01 3.46
CA ALA A 18 1.22 -18.35 4.11
C ALA A 18 0.08 -18.07 3.12
N LEU A 19 0.41 -17.74 1.86
CA LEU A 19 -0.55 -17.54 0.77
C LEU A 19 -1.24 -18.83 0.32
N ARG A 20 -0.93 -20.00 0.90
CA ARG A 20 -1.67 -21.24 0.63
C ARG A 20 -3.05 -21.25 1.30
N HIS A 21 -3.24 -20.48 2.37
CA HIS A 21 -4.51 -20.38 3.09
C HIS A 21 -5.46 -19.39 2.39
N ARG A 22 -6.66 -19.85 2.00
CA ARG A 22 -7.64 -19.05 1.24
C ARG A 22 -8.00 -17.74 1.94
N ASP A 23 -8.31 -17.80 3.23
CA ASP A 23 -8.71 -16.62 4.02
C ASP A 23 -7.55 -15.62 4.14
N PHE A 24 -6.32 -16.13 4.34
CA PHE A 24 -5.13 -15.30 4.37
C PHE A 24 -4.89 -14.58 3.04
N ARG A 25 -5.13 -15.23 1.89
CA ARG A 25 -5.00 -14.59 0.57
C ARG A 25 -5.99 -13.44 0.39
N TYR A 26 -7.24 -13.63 0.79
CA TYR A 26 -8.25 -12.55 0.71
C TYR A 26 -7.88 -11.39 1.61
N MET A 27 -7.50 -11.66 2.85
CA MET A 27 -7.06 -10.62 3.78
C MET A 27 -5.82 -9.88 3.25
N TRP A 28 -4.85 -10.61 2.69
CA TRP A 28 -3.64 -10.02 2.13
C TRP A 28 -3.93 -9.12 0.93
N LEU A 29 -4.72 -9.60 -0.04
CA LEU A 29 -5.11 -8.81 -1.21
C LEU A 29 -5.99 -7.61 -0.83
N ALA A 30 -6.94 -7.81 0.09
CA ALA A 30 -7.78 -6.72 0.59
C ALA A 30 -6.96 -5.64 1.31
N SER A 31 -5.98 -6.05 2.13
CA SER A 31 -5.09 -5.12 2.83
C SER A 31 -4.23 -4.33 1.84
N LEU A 32 -3.70 -5.00 0.81
CA LEU A 32 -2.95 -4.31 -0.25
C LEU A 32 -3.83 -3.32 -1.00
N ALA A 33 -5.03 -3.74 -1.42
CA ALA A 33 -5.96 -2.87 -2.12
C ALA A 33 -6.40 -1.68 -1.26
N ALA A 34 -6.67 -1.89 0.03
CA ALA A 34 -7.05 -0.85 0.97
C ALA A 34 -5.94 0.18 1.15
N GLN A 35 -4.70 -0.27 1.35
CA GLN A 35 -3.54 0.64 1.46
C GLN A 35 -3.34 1.44 0.17
N SER A 36 -3.38 0.78 -0.99
CA SER A 36 -3.26 1.47 -2.28
C SER A 36 -4.38 2.49 -2.51
N ALA A 37 -5.62 2.15 -2.16
CA ALA A 37 -6.77 3.05 -2.27
C ALA A 37 -6.63 4.26 -1.34
N ALA A 38 -6.12 4.08 -0.13
CA ALA A 38 -5.89 5.17 0.81
C ALA A 38 -4.88 6.20 0.25
N TRP A 39 -3.75 5.73 -0.28
CA TRP A 39 -2.76 6.61 -0.92
C TRP A 39 -3.30 7.26 -2.20
N ALA A 40 -4.02 6.50 -3.02
CA ALA A 40 -4.65 7.03 -4.23
C ALA A 40 -5.65 8.15 -3.89
N LEU A 41 -6.42 8.01 -2.81
CA LEU A 41 -7.35 9.03 -2.37
C LEU A 41 -6.65 10.34 -1.94
N ILE A 42 -5.49 10.24 -1.28
CA ILE A 42 -4.69 11.42 -0.92
C ILE A 42 -4.26 12.17 -2.18
N VAL A 43 -3.72 11.45 -3.18
CA VAL A 43 -3.28 12.03 -4.46
C VAL A 43 -4.45 12.60 -5.24
N ALA A 44 -5.56 11.86 -5.36
CA ALA A 44 -6.76 12.28 -6.09
C ALA A 44 -7.37 13.56 -5.51
N ARG A 45 -7.43 13.67 -4.18
CA ARG A 45 -7.89 14.89 -3.51
C ARG A 45 -6.97 16.07 -3.78
N GLY A 46 -5.65 15.85 -3.75
CA GLY A 46 -4.68 16.88 -4.08
C GLY A 46 -4.81 17.35 -5.54
N TRP A 47 -5.01 16.41 -6.47
CA TRP A 47 -5.26 16.70 -7.87
C TRP A 47 -6.53 17.53 -8.08
N LEU A 48 -7.64 17.14 -7.44
CA LEU A 48 -8.90 17.88 -7.55
C LEU A 48 -8.77 19.34 -7.09
N VAL A 49 -8.10 19.56 -5.96
CA VAL A 49 -7.84 20.94 -5.46
C VAL A 49 -6.98 21.73 -6.43
N TYR A 50 -5.98 21.08 -7.04
CA TYR A 50 -5.14 21.70 -8.05
C TYR A 50 -5.93 22.08 -9.30
N GLU A 51 -6.84 21.22 -9.76
CA GLU A 51 -7.66 21.46 -10.93
C GLU A 51 -8.64 22.62 -10.71
N GLU A 52 -9.27 22.69 -9.54
CA GLU A 52 -10.20 23.78 -9.19
C GLU A 52 -9.48 25.13 -8.96
N THR A 53 -8.26 25.11 -8.41
CA THR A 53 -7.59 26.34 -7.97
C THR A 53 -6.44 26.79 -8.90
N HIS A 54 -6.02 25.93 -9.84
CA HIS A 54 -4.81 26.09 -10.68
C HIS A 54 -3.53 26.47 -9.91
N SER A 55 -3.49 26.22 -8.60
CA SER A 55 -2.44 26.72 -7.70
C SER A 55 -2.00 25.62 -6.74
N SER A 56 -0.73 25.23 -6.83
CA SER A 56 -0.11 24.20 -6.00
C SER A 56 -0.04 24.57 -4.51
N ALA A 57 -0.17 25.86 -4.17
CA ALA A 57 -0.18 26.32 -2.78
C ALA A 57 -1.42 25.82 -2.02
N TRP A 58 -2.58 25.80 -2.69
CA TRP A 58 -3.84 25.35 -2.08
C TRP A 58 -3.88 23.84 -1.84
N VAL A 59 -3.20 23.05 -2.67
CA VAL A 59 -3.00 21.61 -2.45
C VAL A 59 -2.28 21.35 -1.12
N GLY A 60 -1.23 22.13 -0.84
CA GLY A 60 -0.50 22.06 0.42
C GLY A 60 -1.39 22.38 1.62
N VAL A 61 -2.13 23.50 1.56
CA VAL A 61 -3.06 23.91 2.62
C VAL A 61 -4.13 22.86 2.92
N VAL A 62 -4.75 22.29 1.89
CA VAL A 62 -5.78 21.24 2.06
C VAL A 62 -5.16 19.96 2.63
N THR A 63 -3.94 19.62 2.22
CA THR A 63 -3.22 18.47 2.78
C THR A 63 -2.93 18.67 4.27
N PHE A 64 -2.46 19.85 4.69
CA PHE A 64 -2.26 20.18 6.10
C PHE A 64 -3.59 20.19 6.88
N ALA A 65 -4.65 20.75 6.31
CA ALA A 65 -5.97 20.76 6.94
C ALA A 65 -6.54 19.35 7.12
N ALA A 66 -6.26 18.43 6.18
CA ALA A 66 -6.63 17.03 6.29
C ALA A 66 -5.91 16.28 7.45
N MET A 67 -4.85 16.86 8.03
CA MET A 67 -4.16 16.32 9.20
C MET A 67 -4.78 16.76 10.53
N ILE A 68 -5.65 17.78 10.54
CA ILE A 68 -6.30 18.26 11.77
C ILE A 68 -7.05 17.12 12.49
N PRO A 69 -7.78 16.24 11.79
CA PRO A 69 -8.45 15.09 12.40
C PRO A 69 -7.55 13.99 12.95
N LEU A 70 -6.26 13.98 12.62
CA LEU A 70 -5.32 13.00 13.17
C LEU A 70 -4.81 13.40 14.57
N VAL A 71 -5.09 14.63 15.01
CA VAL A 71 -4.55 15.20 16.26
C VAL A 71 -5.54 15.10 17.44
N PHE A 72 -6.82 14.90 17.17
CA PHE A 72 -7.88 14.77 18.18
C PHE A 72 -8.40 13.32 18.25
#